data_AF-A0A966WLV0-F1
#
_entry.id   AF-A0A966WLV0-F1
#
_cell.length_a   1.000
_cell.length_b   1.000
_cell.length_c   1.000
_cell.angle_alpha   90.00
_cell.angle_beta   90.00
_cell.angle_gamma   90.00
#
_symmetry.space_group_name_H-M   'P 1'
#
loop_
_entity.id
_entity.type
_entity.pdbx_description
1 polymer ?
#
loop_
_entity_poly.entity_id
_entity_poly.type
_entity_poly.pdbx_seq_one_letter_code
_entity_poly.pdbx_strand_id
1 'polypeptide(L)'
;MFDVSILFASLLNGITTGAVYALIALGLTLIYGVLHIINFALYGVYFLKEHAGIDPYLAFPVVVPAMFALGYGLQRGIINRASHGKDENILLVTLGLSIMLENLALLFFKSDTRTIETAYTLTTVTLG
;
A
#
# COMPACT_ATOMS: atom_id res chain seq x y z
N MET A 1 11.59 -21.73 44.18
CA MET A 1 12.80 -21.98 43.38
C MET A 1 12.40 -21.80 41.93
N PHE A 2 13.03 -20.90 41.18
CA PHE A 2 12.74 -20.74 39.75
C PHE A 2 13.12 -22.02 39.04
N ASP A 3 12.15 -22.70 38.44
CA ASP A 3 12.41 -23.91 37.69
C ASP A 3 13.08 -23.51 36.36
N VAL A 4 14.28 -24.02 36.12
CA VAL A 4 15.08 -23.75 34.91
C VAL A 4 14.28 -24.10 33.65
N SER A 5 13.35 -25.05 33.76
CA SER A 5 12.43 -25.45 32.69
C SER A 5 11.52 -24.30 32.23
N ILE A 6 11.08 -23.43 33.15
CA ILE A 6 10.21 -22.27 32.85
C ILE A 6 11.01 -21.16 32.18
N LEU A 7 12.27 -20.95 32.59
CA LEU A 7 13.16 -19.97 31.97
C LEU A 7 13.43 -20.33 30.50
N PHE A 8 13.70 -21.62 30.23
CA PHE A 8 13.91 -22.11 28.88
C PHE A 8 12.67 -21.91 28.00
N ALA A 9 11.49 -22.29 28.48
CA ALA A 9 10.23 -22.09 27.74
C ALA A 9 9.92 -20.61 27.51
N SER A 10 10.17 -19.74 28.49
CA SER A 10 9.93 -18.30 28.38
C SER A 10 10.87 -17.63 27.39
N LEU A 11 12.15 -18.05 27.34
CA LEU A 11 13.10 -17.59 26.33
C LEU A 11 12.68 -18.01 24.93
N LEU A 12 12.23 -19.26 24.77
CA LEU A 12 11.73 -19.76 23.47
C LEU A 12 10.51 -18.97 23.00
N ASN A 13 9.59 -18.68 23.92
CA ASN A 13 8.39 -17.90 23.64
C ASN A 13 8.72 -16.43 23.29
N GLY A 14 9.67 -15.84 24.02
CA GLY A 14 10.18 -14.50 23.76
C GLY A 14 10.86 -14.38 22.40
N ILE A 15 11.69 -15.34 22.01
CA ILE A 15 12.32 -15.38 20.68
C ILE A 15 11.26 -15.55 19.59
N THR A 16 10.30 -16.45 19.77
CA THR A 16 9.23 -16.69 18.79
C THR A 16 8.40 -15.43 18.57
N THR A 17 7.97 -14.80 19.65
CA THR A 17 7.19 -13.55 19.61
C THR A 17 8.01 -12.40 19.03
N GLY A 18 9.29 -12.29 19.41
CA GLY A 18 10.22 -11.31 18.86
C GLY A 18 10.46 -11.50 17.37
N ALA A 19 10.56 -12.75 16.89
CA ALA A 19 10.70 -13.06 15.47
C ALA A 19 9.45 -12.67 14.68
N VAL A 20 8.24 -12.90 15.23
CA VAL A 20 6.98 -12.45 14.60
C VAL A 20 6.98 -10.93 14.46
N TYR A 21 7.30 -10.18 15.52
CA TYR A 21 7.35 -8.71 15.44
C TYR A 21 8.45 -8.20 14.52
N ALA A 22 9.62 -8.85 14.50
CA ALA A 22 10.70 -8.51 13.58
C ALA A 22 10.26 -8.72 12.11
N LEU A 23 9.57 -9.81 11.81
CA LEU A 23 9.04 -10.07 10.47
C LEU A 23 7.98 -9.04 10.05
N ILE A 24 7.09 -8.65 10.97
CA ILE A 24 6.10 -7.59 10.71
C ILE A 24 6.81 -6.27 10.41
N ALA A 25 7.79 -5.88 11.23
CA ALA A 25 8.55 -4.65 11.04
C ALA A 25 9.32 -4.68 9.71
N LEU A 26 10.00 -5.79 9.38
CA LEU A 26 10.70 -5.97 8.10
C LEU A 26 9.74 -5.85 6.91
N GLY A 27 8.54 -6.42 7.00
CA GLY A 27 7.50 -6.28 5.98
C GLY A 27 7.08 -4.83 5.77
N LEU A 28 6.81 -4.10 6.85
CA LEU A 28 6.47 -2.68 6.80
C LEU A 28 7.61 -1.83 6.23
N THR A 29 8.85 -2.12 6.62
CA THR A 29 10.04 -1.40 6.13
C THR A 29 10.30 -1.68 4.65
N LEU A 30 10.02 -2.90 4.19
CA LEU A 30 10.17 -3.25 2.77
C LEU A 30 9.12 -2.53 1.93
N ILE A 31 7.86 -2.51 2.35
CA ILE A 31 6.75 -1.86 1.63
C ILE A 31 6.94 -0.35 1.57
N TYR A 32 7.23 0.29 2.71
CA TYR A 32 7.28 1.75 2.82
C TYR A 32 8.68 2.34 2.65
N GLY A 33 9.75 1.56 2.82
CA GLY A 33 11.12 2.06 2.82
C GLY A 33 11.94 1.70 1.58
N VAL A 34 11.70 0.54 0.95
CA VAL A 34 12.50 0.12 -0.23
C VAL A 34 11.63 0.07 -1.48
N LEU A 35 10.47 -0.58 -1.41
CA LEU A 35 9.60 -0.78 -2.56
C LEU A 35 8.75 0.45 -2.90
N HIS A 36 8.60 1.39 -1.96
CA HIS A 36 7.83 2.64 -2.11
C HIS A 36 6.53 2.46 -2.93
N ILE A 37 5.73 1.45 -2.59
CA ILE A 37 4.53 1.11 -3.38
C ILE A 37 3.42 2.11 -3.03
N ILE A 38 3.08 2.96 -3.99
CA ILE A 38 1.97 3.91 -3.86
C ILE A 38 0.66 3.19 -4.15
N ASN A 39 -0.29 3.25 -3.22
CA ASN A 39 -1.63 2.71 -3.45
C ASN A 39 -2.51 3.72 -4.20
N PHE A 40 -2.38 3.78 -5.53
CA PHE A 40 -3.16 4.69 -6.39
C PHE A 40 -4.69 4.50 -6.28
N ALA A 41 -5.15 3.30 -5.94
CA ALA A 41 -6.59 3.06 -5.76
C ALA A 41 -7.13 3.85 -4.56
N LEU A 42 -6.38 3.90 -3.46
CA LEU A 42 -6.77 4.68 -2.27
C LEU A 42 -6.86 6.18 -2.60
N TYR A 43 -5.93 6.69 -3.41
CA TYR A 43 -5.98 8.07 -3.90
C TYR A 43 -7.21 8.34 -4.76
N GLY A 44 -7.57 7.42 -5.66
CA GLY A 44 -8.78 7.52 -6.48
C GLY A 44 -10.06 7.55 -5.64
N VAL A 45 -10.14 6.67 -4.63
CA VAL A 45 -11.28 6.65 -3.69
C VAL A 45 -11.36 7.94 -2.89
N TYR A 46 -10.25 8.41 -2.33
CA TYR A 46 -10.20 9.69 -1.61
C TYR A 46 -10.66 10.85 -2.50
N PHE A 47 -10.16 10.91 -3.73
CA PHE A 47 -10.51 11.96 -4.69
C PHE A 47 -12.01 11.97 -5.00
N LEU A 48 -12.61 10.80 -5.21
CA LEU A 48 -14.05 10.65 -5.46
C LEU A 48 -14.89 11.04 -4.24
N LYS A 49 -14.46 10.65 -3.03
CA LYS A 49 -15.14 11.04 -1.81
C LYS A 49 -15.10 12.56 -1.63
N GLU A 50 -13.96 13.20 -1.86
CA GLU A 50 -13.79 14.63 -1.63
C GLU A 50 -14.53 15.50 -2.67
N HIS A 51 -14.49 15.12 -3.95
CA HIS A 51 -15.07 15.94 -5.02
C HIS A 51 -16.51 15.57 -5.38
N ALA A 52 -16.89 14.31 -5.21
CA ALA A 52 -18.21 13.80 -5.61
C ALA A 52 -19.05 13.32 -4.41
N GLY A 53 -18.52 13.33 -3.19
CA GLY A 53 -19.24 12.86 -1.99
C GLY A 53 -19.58 11.37 -2.03
N ILE A 54 -18.94 10.59 -2.92
CA ILE A 54 -19.25 9.19 -3.12
C ILE A 54 -18.71 8.37 -1.95
N ASP A 55 -19.56 7.48 -1.42
CA ASP A 55 -19.17 6.55 -0.38
C ASP A 55 -17.97 5.69 -0.84
N PRO A 56 -16.94 5.48 -0.01
CA PRO A 56 -15.77 4.68 -0.37
C PRO A 56 -16.10 3.30 -0.94
N TYR A 57 -17.17 2.67 -0.48
CA TYR A 57 -17.60 1.36 -1.00
C TYR A 57 -18.20 1.45 -2.41
N LEU A 58 -18.92 2.53 -2.71
CA LEU A 58 -19.45 2.80 -4.05
C LEU A 58 -18.38 3.33 -5.02
N ALA A 59 -17.22 3.77 -4.52
CA ALA A 59 -16.12 4.21 -5.37
C ALA A 59 -15.39 3.04 -6.04
N PHE A 60 -15.41 1.83 -5.46
CA PHE A 60 -14.69 0.66 -5.99
C PHE A 60 -15.02 0.32 -7.46
N PRO A 61 -16.29 0.21 -7.87
CA PRO A 61 -16.64 -0.10 -9.26
C PRO A 61 -16.15 0.92 -10.27
N VAL A 62 -15.84 2.16 -9.86
CA VAL A 62 -15.33 3.22 -10.73
C VAL A 62 -13.81 3.26 -10.72
N VAL A 63 -13.21 3.15 -9.53
CA VAL A 63 -11.75 3.22 -9.35
C VAL A 63 -11.05 2.01 -9.96
N VAL A 64 -11.63 0.80 -9.85
CA VAL A 64 -11.01 -0.42 -10.39
C VAL A 64 -10.84 -0.36 -11.91
N PRO A 65 -11.88 -0.10 -12.73
CA PRO A 65 -11.71 0.07 -14.18
C PRO A 65 -10.80 1.24 -14.55
N ALA A 66 -10.89 2.36 -13.82
CA ALA A 66 -10.06 3.53 -14.09
C ALA A 66 -8.57 3.23 -13.87
N MET A 67 -8.22 2.58 -12.76
CA MET A 67 -6.84 2.18 -12.46
C MET A 67 -6.34 1.09 -13.40
N PHE A 68 -7.23 0.18 -13.84
CA PHE A 68 -6.88 -0.80 -14.87
C PHE A 68 -6.55 -0.12 -16.20
N ALA A 69 -7.38 0.84 -16.64
CA ALA A 69 -7.14 1.59 -17.88
C ALA A 69 -5.84 2.41 -17.82
N LEU A 70 -5.58 3.05 -16.67
CA LEU A 70 -4.34 3.79 -16.42
C LEU A 70 -3.12 2.85 -16.47
N GLY A 71 -3.18 1.73 -15.75
CA GLY A 71 -2.13 0.72 -15.74
C GLY A 71 -1.85 0.15 -17.13
N TYR A 72 -2.91 -0.15 -17.90
CA TYR A 72 -2.78 -0.59 -19.29
C TYR A 72 -2.13 0.48 -20.19
N GLY A 73 -2.51 1.75 -20.01
CA GLY A 73 -1.91 2.88 -20.71
C GLY A 73 -0.42 3.02 -20.43
N LEU A 74 -0.01 2.93 -19.17
CA LEU A 74 1.41 2.95 -18.76
C LEU A 74 2.18 1.75 -19.31
N GLN A 75 1.59 0.55 -19.24
CA GLN A 75 2.19 -0.68 -19.75
C GLN A 75 2.43 -0.59 -21.25
N ARG A 76 1.42 -0.18 -22.02
CA ARG A 76 1.50 -0.14 -23.48
C ARG A 76 2.33 1.05 -23.98
N GLY A 77 2.20 2.21 -23.34
CA GLY A 77 2.80 3.46 -23.80
C GLY A 77 4.25 3.65 -23.33
N ILE A 78 4.53 3.38 -22.06
CA ILE A 78 5.85 3.62 -21.45
C ILE A 78 6.66 2.33 -21.42
N ILE A 79 6.16 1.30 -20.74
CA ILE A 79 6.96 0.10 -20.45
C ILE A 79 7.33 -0.64 -21.75
N ASN A 80 6.34 -0.96 -22.59
CA ASN A 80 6.59 -1.68 -23.83
C ASN A 80 7.44 -0.88 -24.83
N ARG A 81 7.34 0.45 -24.84
CA ARG A 81 8.10 1.31 -25.76
C ARG A 81 9.53 1.54 -25.27
N ALA A 82 9.73 1.76 -23.98
CA ALA A 82 11.04 2.04 -23.40
C ALA A 82 11.89 0.78 -23.21
N SER A 83 11.27 -0.38 -22.95
CA SER A 83 11.98 -1.65 -22.72
C SER A 83 12.71 -2.18 -23.97
N HIS A 84 12.21 -1.87 -25.18
CA HIS A 84 12.70 -2.44 -26.45
C HIS A 84 12.78 -3.98 -26.45
N GLY A 85 12.01 -4.66 -25.60
CA GLY A 85 11.92 -6.13 -25.54
C GLY A 85 13.06 -6.83 -24.79
N LYS A 86 13.87 -6.10 -24.02
CA LYS A 86 14.89 -6.69 -23.14
C LYS A 86 14.41 -6.72 -21.69
N ASP A 87 14.54 -7.87 -21.04
CA ASP A 87 14.06 -8.09 -19.66
C ASP A 87 14.75 -7.16 -18.64
N GLU A 88 16.07 -6.95 -18.77
CA GLU A 88 16.83 -6.01 -17.92
C GLU A 88 16.28 -4.58 -18.00
N ASN A 89 15.90 -4.13 -19.21
CA ASN A 89 15.33 -2.80 -19.38
C ASN A 89 13.94 -2.68 -18.76
N ILE A 90 13.15 -3.77 -18.66
CA ILE A 90 11.84 -3.73 -18.01
C ILE A 90 12.01 -3.36 -16.54
N LEU A 91 12.93 -4.03 -15.84
CA LEU A 91 13.22 -3.74 -14.42
C LEU A 91 13.63 -2.29 -14.23
N LEU A 92 14.59 -1.79 -15.02
CA LEU A 92 15.05 -0.39 -14.92
C LEU A 92 13.94 0.62 -15.22
N VAL A 93 13.13 0.37 -16.25
CA VAL A 93 12.01 1.26 -16.63
C VAL A 93 10.93 1.26 -15.57
N THR A 94 10.58 0.10 -15.00
CA THR A 94 9.56 0.01 -13.94
C THR A 94 9.99 0.69 -12.65
N LEU A 95 11.27 0.56 -12.28
CA LEU A 95 11.85 1.26 -11.13
C LEU A 95 11.87 2.77 -11.35
N GLY A 96 12.34 3.22 -12.52
CA GLY A 96 12.31 4.65 -12.88
C GLY A 96 10.88 5.20 -12.91
N LEU A 97 9.93 4.43 -13.43
CA LEU A 97 8.53 4.79 -13.47
C LEU A 97 7.91 4.85 -12.06
N SER A 98 8.25 3.93 -11.15
CA SER A 98 7.74 3.96 -9.78
C SER A 98 8.21 5.22 -9.06
N ILE A 99 9.50 5.55 -9.13
CA ILE A 99 10.07 6.77 -8.53
C ILE A 99 9.42 8.03 -9.13
N MET A 100 9.24 8.07 -10.45
CA MET A 100 8.61 9.22 -11.10
C MET A 100 7.16 9.39 -10.65
N LEU A 101 6.38 8.31 -10.61
CA LEU A 101 4.98 8.34 -10.16
C LEU A 101 4.87 8.69 -8.67
N GLU A 102 5.83 8.28 -7.85
CA GLU A 102 5.92 8.63 -6.43
C GLU A 102 6.10 10.12 -6.23
N ASN A 103 7.08 10.71 -6.91
CA ASN A 103 7.32 12.13 -6.82
C ASN A 103 6.13 12.94 -7.35
N LEU A 104 5.47 12.47 -8.41
CA LEU A 104 4.22 13.08 -8.89
C LEU A 104 3.10 12.99 -7.84
N ALA A 105 2.91 11.83 -7.23
CA ALA A 105 1.89 11.64 -6.19
C ALA A 105 2.16 12.56 -4.98
N LEU A 106 3.42 12.69 -4.55
CA LEU A 106 3.83 13.60 -3.48
C LEU A 106 3.57 15.07 -3.83
N LEU A 107 3.79 15.47 -5.09
CA LEU A 107 3.50 16.84 -5.54
C LEU A 107 2.00 17.17 -5.50
N PHE A 108 1.14 16.24 -5.92
CA PHE A 108 -0.31 16.46 -5.97
C PHE A 108 -1.01 16.29 -4.63
N PHE A 109 -0.66 15.25 -3.86
CA PHE A 109 -1.35 14.92 -2.61
C PHE A 109 -0.68 15.48 -1.36
N LYS A 110 0.55 16.01 -1.48
CA LYS A 110 1.43 16.41 -0.37
C LYS A 110 1.72 15.25 0.59
N SER A 111 2.66 15.45 1.51
CA SER A 111 3.05 14.46 2.52
C SER A 111 2.11 14.39 3.74
N ASP A 112 0.92 15.00 3.66
CA ASP A 112 -0.02 15.05 4.78
C ASP A 112 -0.85 13.78 4.87
N THR A 113 -1.00 13.27 6.10
CA THR A 113 -1.93 12.16 6.37
C THR A 113 -3.35 12.68 6.28
N ARG A 114 -4.17 12.07 5.40
CA ARG A 114 -5.58 12.42 5.24
C ARG A 114 -6.46 11.23 5.58
N THR A 115 -7.44 11.44 6.45
CA THR A 115 -8.38 10.42 6.88
C THR A 115 -9.70 10.57 6.14
N ILE A 116 -10.24 9.45 5.63
CA ILE A 116 -11.57 9.42 5.04
C ILE A 116 -12.58 9.23 6.18
N GLU A 117 -13.18 10.33 6.64
CA GLU A 117 -14.32 10.27 7.57
C GLU A 117 -15.61 9.96 6.80
N THR A 118 -16.33 8.93 7.22
CA THR A 118 -17.65 8.55 6.69
C THR A 118 -18.69 8.60 7.80
N ALA A 119 -19.97 8.76 7.44
CA ALA A 119 -21.07 8.84 8.41
C ALA A 119 -21.15 7.63 9.36
N TYR A 120 -20.67 6.47 8.91
CA TYR A 120 -20.69 5.22 9.67
C TYR A 120 -19.42 4.95 10.48
N THR A 121 -18.38 5.78 10.35
CA THR A 121 -17.08 5.58 11.02
C THR A 121 -17.19 5.51 12.55
N LEU A 122 -18.19 6.17 13.13
CA LEU A 122 -18.45 6.18 14.58
C LEU A 122 -19.77 5.50 14.96
N THR A 123 -20.44 4.84 14.02
CA THR A 123 -21.71 4.18 14.30
C THR A 123 -21.45 2.75 14.74
N THR A 124 -21.58 2.49 16.04
CA THR A 124 -21.50 1.14 16.60
C THR A 124 -22.83 0.42 16.41
N VAL A 125 -22.81 -0.69 15.68
CA VAL A 125 -23.94 -1.63 15.64
C VAL A 125 -23.70 -2.68 16.71
N THR A 126 -24.45 -2.62 17.80
CA THR A 126 -24.44 -3.65 18.84
C THR A 126 -25.08 -4.91 18.26
N LEU A 127 -24.27 -5.87 17.83
CA LEU A 127 -24.71 -7.24 17.62
C LEU A 127 -24.91 -7.81 19.02
N GLY A 128 -26.17 -7.96 19.43
CA GLY A 128 -26.56 -8.39 20.77
C GLY A 128 -25.85 -9.65 21.26
#